data_AF-A0A2J5Q462-F1
#
_entry.id   AF-A0A2J5Q462-F1
#
_cell.length_a   1.000
_cell.length_b   1.000
_cell.length_c   1.000
_cell.angle_alpha   90.00
_cell.angle_beta   90.00
_cell.angle_gamma   90.00
#
_symmetry.space_group_name_H-M   'P 1'
#
loop_
_entity.id
_entity.type
_entity.pdbx_description
1 polymer ?
#
loop_
_entity_poly.entity_id
_entity_poly.type
_entity_poly.pdbx_seq_one_letter_code
_entity_poly.pdbx_strand_id
1 'polypeptide(L)'
;IAFKVSEVTVDGKPYRVGKTVDQINLTPESGSAASLYIHNNDTVVAVDNNAVPMGKQISFTVTLFPVLSEAAFSGNNDETQLESDITWQLLTRQK
;
A
#
# COMPACT_ATOMS: atom_id res chain seq x y z
N ILE A 1 3.32 9.12 8.99
CA ILE A 1 2.27 8.94 7.97
C ILE A 1 2.01 7.45 7.82
N ALA A 2 0.75 7.02 7.79
CA ALA A 2 0.42 5.62 7.60
C ALA A 2 -0.43 5.46 6.34
N PHE A 3 -0.17 4.40 5.58
CA PHE A 3 -0.96 4.02 4.41
C PHE A 3 -1.65 2.70 4.72
N LYS A 4 -2.94 2.62 4.44
CA LYS A 4 -3.69 1.36 4.48
C LYS A 4 -4.07 0.98 3.06
N VAL A 5 -3.85 -0.28 2.70
CA VAL A 5 -4.26 -0.84 1.41
C VAL A 5 -5.34 -1.89 1.61
N SER A 6 -6.36 -1.87 0.76
CA SER A 6 -7.49 -2.80 0.76
C SER A 6 -8.02 -3.06 -0.65
N GLU A 7 -8.98 -4.00 -0.77
CA GLU A 7 -9.77 -4.23 -1.99
C GLU A 7 -8.92 -4.53 -3.24
N VAL A 8 -7.84 -5.31 -3.08
CA VAL A 8 -6.99 -5.69 -4.22
C VAL A 8 -7.75 -6.62 -5.14
N THR A 9 -7.88 -6.23 -6.41
CA THR A 9 -8.39 -7.08 -7.49
C THR A 9 -7.37 -7.21 -8.61
N VAL A 10 -7.26 -8.40 -9.18
CA VAL A 10 -6.44 -8.68 -10.36
C VAL A 10 -7.34 -9.25 -11.43
N ASP A 11 -7.36 -8.61 -12.61
CA ASP A 11 -8.27 -8.92 -13.72
C ASP A 11 -9.75 -9.09 -13.28
N GLY A 12 -10.19 -8.27 -12.33
CA GLY A 12 -11.55 -8.29 -11.78
C GLY A 12 -11.84 -9.34 -10.70
N LYS A 13 -10.90 -10.25 -10.40
CA LYS A 13 -11.02 -11.21 -9.29
C LYS A 13 -10.45 -10.60 -7.99
N PRO A 14 -11.17 -10.67 -6.86
CA PRO A 14 -10.66 -10.17 -5.58
C PRO A 14 -9.61 -11.11 -4.98
N TYR A 15 -8.60 -10.51 -4.35
CA TYR A 15 -7.52 -11.20 -3.64
C TYR A 15 -7.29 -10.58 -2.26
N ARG A 16 -6.60 -11.33 -1.40
CA ARG A 16 -6.06 -10.76 -0.16
C ARG A 16 -4.89 -9.86 -0.47
N VAL A 17 -4.66 -8.89 0.42
CA VAL A 17 -3.51 -8.00 0.37
C VAL A 17 -2.35 -8.68 1.10
N GLY A 18 -1.19 -8.70 0.46
CA GLY A 18 0.10 -9.02 1.05
C GLY A 18 1.09 -7.89 0.82
N LYS A 19 2.25 -8.03 1.44
CA LYS A 19 3.38 -7.13 1.21
C LYS A 19 4.68 -7.91 1.07
N THR A 20 5.69 -7.28 0.51
CA THR A 20 7.05 -7.82 0.42
C THR A 20 8.07 -6.70 0.28
N VAL A 21 9.28 -6.96 0.76
CA VAL A 21 10.46 -6.12 0.48
C VAL A 21 11.31 -6.67 -0.68
N ASP A 22 11.02 -7.89 -1.17
CA ASP A 22 11.67 -8.49 -2.33
C ASP A 22 11.02 -8.00 -3.62
N GLN A 23 11.56 -6.92 -4.18
CA GLN A 23 11.08 -6.31 -5.42
C GLN A 23 11.47 -7.09 -6.70
N ILE A 24 12.26 -8.16 -6.58
CA ILE A 24 12.71 -8.98 -7.71
C ILE A 24 11.76 -10.15 -7.92
N ASN A 25 11.60 -11.00 -6.90
CA ASN A 25 10.75 -12.20 -7.02
C ASN A 25 9.31 -11.92 -6.59
N LEU A 26 9.07 -10.80 -5.89
CA LEU A 26 7.77 -10.41 -5.34
C LEU A 26 7.18 -11.50 -4.43
N THR A 27 8.02 -12.17 -3.66
CA THR A 27 7.59 -13.24 -2.74
C THR A 27 6.85 -12.63 -1.56
N PRO A 28 5.55 -12.90 -1.33
CA PRO A 28 4.80 -12.30 -0.23
C PRO A 28 5.38 -12.71 1.12
N GLU A 29 5.41 -11.77 2.07
CA GLU A 29 5.63 -12.08 3.48
C GLU A 29 4.51 -13.01 3.99
N SER A 30 4.86 -13.88 4.95
CA SER A 30 3.89 -14.82 5.53
C SER A 30 2.77 -14.05 6.23
N GLY A 31 1.53 -14.24 5.77
CA GLY A 31 0.36 -13.57 6.30
C GLY A 31 -0.31 -12.70 5.23
N SER A 32 -1.54 -13.07 4.87
CA SER A 32 -2.38 -12.27 3.98
C SER A 32 -3.62 -11.82 4.73
N ALA A 33 -3.95 -10.53 4.63
CA ALA A 33 -5.10 -9.94 5.32
C ALA A 33 -6.04 -9.26 4.31
N ALA A 34 -7.26 -8.96 4.73
CA ALA A 34 -8.20 -8.17 3.92
C ALA A 34 -7.72 -6.73 3.70
N SER A 35 -6.89 -6.21 4.62
CA SER A 35 -6.21 -4.93 4.48
C SER A 35 -4.91 -4.93 5.28
N LEU A 36 -3.91 -4.16 4.84
CA LEU A 36 -2.62 -4.03 5.52
C LEU A 36 -2.18 -2.58 5.62
N TYR A 37 -1.48 -2.26 6.72
CA TYR A 37 -0.69 -1.03 6.80
C TYR A 37 0.66 -1.26 6.13
N ILE A 38 1.04 -0.34 5.25
CA ILE A 38 2.34 -0.37 4.55
C ILE A 38 3.22 0.79 5.01
N HIS A 39 4.51 0.47 5.14
CA HIS A 39 5.57 1.41 5.50
C HIS A 39 6.49 1.65 4.30
N ASN A 40 7.51 2.49 4.50
CA ASN A 40 8.47 2.78 3.45
C ASN A 40 9.17 1.48 3.00
N ASN A 41 9.37 1.34 1.68
CA ASN A 41 9.92 0.17 0.99
C ASN A 41 9.02 -1.09 0.95
N ASP A 42 7.82 -1.08 1.54
CA ASP A 42 6.86 -2.17 1.35
C ASP A 42 6.32 -2.14 -0.10
N THR A 43 6.37 -3.29 -0.77
CA THR A 43 5.69 -3.52 -2.05
C THR A 43 4.37 -4.22 -1.80
N VAL A 44 3.27 -3.64 -2.27
CA VAL A 44 1.94 -4.23 -2.19
C VAL A 44 1.82 -5.34 -3.22
N VAL A 45 1.32 -6.51 -2.81
CA VAL A 45 1.04 -7.62 -3.71
C VAL A 45 -0.34 -8.22 -3.46
N ALA A 46 -0.98 -8.69 -4.53
CA ALA A 46 -2.10 -9.62 -4.41
C ALA A 46 -1.56 -10.98 -3.96
N VAL A 47 -2.31 -11.71 -3.13
CA VAL A 47 -1.90 -13.04 -2.65
C VAL A 47 -2.94 -14.10 -2.99
N ASP A 48 -2.50 -15.16 -3.67
CA ASP A 48 -3.23 -16.41 -3.89
C ASP A 48 -2.31 -17.58 -3.52
N ASN A 49 -2.72 -18.45 -2.59
CA ASN A 49 -1.90 -19.57 -2.10
C ASN A 49 -0.43 -19.21 -1.79
N ASN A 50 -0.22 -18.09 -1.10
CA ASN A 50 1.11 -17.57 -0.71
C ASN A 50 2.04 -17.20 -1.88
N ALA A 51 1.47 -16.92 -3.06
CA ALA A 51 2.17 -16.40 -4.23
C ALA A 51 1.42 -15.21 -4.84
N VAL A 52 2.11 -14.41 -5.67
CA VAL A 52 1.46 -13.36 -6.46
C VAL A 52 0.81 -14.00 -7.69
N PRO A 53 -0.51 -13.80 -7.90
CA PRO A 53 -1.21 -14.32 -9.07
C PRO A 53 -0.74 -13.62 -10.35
N MET A 54 -0.87 -14.31 -11.49
CA MET A 54 -0.68 -13.68 -12.81
C MET A 54 -1.89 -12.84 -13.19
N GLY A 55 -1.66 -11.72 -13.86
CA GLY A 55 -2.72 -10.89 -14.43
C GLY A 55 -2.18 -9.77 -15.31
N LYS A 56 -3.08 -9.03 -15.94
CA LYS A 56 -2.75 -7.89 -16.81
C LYS A 56 -3.07 -6.55 -16.19
N GLN A 57 -4.04 -6.53 -15.28
CA GLN A 57 -4.51 -5.35 -14.59
C GLN A 57 -4.60 -5.62 -13.09
N ILE A 58 -4.22 -4.62 -12.29
CA ILE A 58 -4.44 -4.57 -10.86
C ILE A 58 -5.22 -3.31 -10.51
N SER A 59 -6.13 -3.41 -9.55
CA SER A 59 -6.72 -2.25 -8.87
C SER A 59 -6.76 -2.49 -7.37
N PHE A 60 -6.63 -1.41 -6.59
CA PHE A 60 -6.60 -1.44 -5.14
C PHE A 60 -6.97 -0.06 -4.59
N THR A 61 -7.40 -0.03 -3.34
CA THR A 61 -7.75 1.20 -2.62
C THR A 61 -6.64 1.53 -1.63
N VAL A 62 -6.20 2.79 -1.60
CA VAL A 62 -5.25 3.31 -0.61
C VAL A 62 -5.87 4.43 0.21
N THR A 63 -5.75 4.31 1.52
CA THR A 63 -6.12 5.38 2.46
C THR A 63 -4.86 5.94 3.12
N LEU A 64 -4.68 7.25 3.02
CA LEU A 64 -3.60 8.00 3.64
C LEU A 64 -4.06 8.61 4.96
N PHE A 65 -3.29 8.40 6.03
CA PHE A 65 -3.54 9.01 7.34
C PHE A 65 -2.40 9.98 7.69
N PRO A 66 -2.47 11.25 7.23
CA PRO A 66 -1.60 12.29 7.73
C PRO A 66 -2.00 12.63 9.17
N VAL A 67 -1.02 12.70 10.07
CA VAL A 67 -1.25 13.00 11.49
C VAL A 67 -0.32 14.14 11.87
N LEU A 68 -0.90 15.24 12.35
CA LEU A 68 -0.18 16.37 12.93
C LEU A 68 -0.40 16.31 14.45
N SER A 69 0.66 16.56 15.23
CA SER A 69 0.57 16.55 16.70
C SER A 69 -0.14 17.82 17.19
N GLU A 70 -1.08 17.71 18.13
CA GLU A 70 -1.79 18.85 18.73
C GLU A 70 -0.85 19.89 19.38
N ALA A 71 0.34 19.46 19.83
CA ALA A 71 1.36 20.35 20.38
C ALA A 71 1.90 21.37 19.36
N ALA A 72 1.67 21.15 18.07
CA ALA A 72 2.05 22.08 17.01
C ALA A 72 1.07 23.26 16.84
N PHE A 73 -0.11 23.24 17.49
CA PHE A 73 -1.20 24.20 17.23
C PHE A 73 -1.65 25.00 18.46
N SER A 74 -1.09 24.75 19.65
CA SER A 74 -1.43 25.55 20.83
C SER A 74 -0.69 26.89 20.82
N GLY A 75 -1.40 27.98 20.52
CA GLY A 75 -0.92 29.36 20.72
C GLY A 75 -0.91 30.27 19.50
N ASN A 76 -1.19 29.77 18.30
CA ASN A 76 -1.09 30.54 17.06
C ASN A 76 -2.38 30.48 16.22
N ASN A 77 -2.72 31.58 15.53
CA ASN A 77 -3.74 31.65 14.46
C ASN A 77 -3.20 31.01 13.15
N ASP A 78 -2.54 29.85 13.22
CA ASP A 78 -1.82 29.30 12.07
C ASP A 78 -2.76 28.57 11.09
N GLU A 79 -2.60 28.88 9.80
CA GLU A 79 -3.14 28.07 8.70
C GLU A 79 -2.39 26.74 8.64
N THR A 80 -3.10 25.63 8.84
CA THR A 80 -2.52 24.29 8.66
C THR A 80 -2.52 23.92 7.19
N GLN A 81 -1.34 23.77 6.59
CA GLN A 81 -1.19 23.28 5.21
C GLN A 81 -0.78 21.80 5.21
N LEU A 82 -1.43 21.01 4.34
CA LEU A 82 -1.03 19.64 4.02
C LEU A 82 -0.57 19.61 2.57
N GLU A 83 0.68 19.19 2.36
CA GLU A 83 1.24 18.89 1.05
C GLU A 83 1.67 17.42 1.02
N SER A 84 1.42 16.73 -0.10
CA SER A 84 1.79 15.33 -0.26
C SER A 84 2.18 15.01 -1.70
N ASP A 85 3.39 14.51 -1.89
CA ASP A 85 3.83 13.90 -3.14
C ASP A 85 3.68 12.38 -3.07
N ILE A 86 2.84 11.82 -3.95
CA ILE A 86 2.59 10.38 -4.01
C ILE A 86 3.04 9.87 -5.37
N THR A 87 4.01 8.95 -5.38
CA THR A 87 4.49 8.28 -6.58
C THR A 87 4.12 6.81 -6.56
N TRP A 88 3.65 6.30 -7.69
CA TRP A 88 3.33 4.88 -7.88
C TRP A 88 4.23 4.29 -8.95
N GLN A 89 4.75 3.09 -8.69
CA GLN A 89 5.49 2.30 -9.67
C GLN A 89 4.87 0.92 -9.78
N LEU A 90 4.54 0.51 -11.01
CA LEU A 90 4.09 -0.85 -11.29
C LEU A 90 5.32 -1.73 -11.53
N LEU A 91 5.51 -2.72 -10.66
CA LEU A 91 6.54 -3.74 -10.81
C LEU A 91 5.95 -4.99 -11.47
N THR A 92 6.69 -5.57 -12.39
CA THR A 92 6.35 -6.84 -13.05
C THR A 92 7.52 -7.81 -12.89
N ARG A 93 7.23 -9.10 -12.72
CA ARG A 93 8.31 -10.10 -12.77
C ARG A 93 8.86 -10.14 -14.19
N GLN A 94 10.18 -10.03 -14.32
CA GLN A 94 10.83 -10.34 -15.59
C GLN A 94 10.76 -11.85 -15.82
N LYS A 95 10.38 -12.23 -17.04
CA LYS A 95 10.37 -13.64 -17.47
C LYS A 95 11.78 -14.14 -17.72
#